data_AF-A0A7S0L020-F1
#
_entry.id   AF-A0A7S0L020-F1
#
_cell.length_a   1.000
_cell.length_b   1.000
_cell.length_c   1.000
_cell.angle_alpha   90.00
_cell.angle_beta   90.00
_cell.angle_gamma   90.00
#
_symmetry.space_group_name_H-M   'P 1'
#
loop_
_entity.id
_entity.type
_entity.pdbx_description
1 polymer ?
#
loop_
_entity_poly.entity_id
_entity_poly.type
_entity_poly.pdbx_seq_one_letter_code
_entity_poly.pdbx_strand_id
1 'polypeptide(L)'
;NACYHRGKCMSGKCLCDDGYSGASCEIMCPKKCSGKGICDSGVCKCRPGFGGLDCNSTRQCPGHDKPRGECSGKGVCFRATGKCFCEPGFTGASCAQEHTC
;
A
#
# COMPACT_ATOMS: atom_id res chain seq x y z
N ASN A 1 -12.57 2.40 28.52
CA ASN A 1 -11.57 3.26 27.85
C ASN A 1 -12.00 3.45 26.40
N ALA A 2 -12.42 4.65 26.02
CA ALA A 2 -13.27 4.88 24.83
C ALA A 2 -12.60 4.61 23.47
N CYS A 3 -11.26 4.68 23.36
CA CYS A 3 -10.52 4.47 22.11
C CYS A 3 -9.23 3.63 22.33
N TYR A 4 -9.27 2.63 23.22
CA TYR A 4 -8.11 1.77 23.57
C TYR A 4 -6.81 2.49 24.00
N HIS A 5 -6.85 3.78 24.36
CA HIS A 5 -5.68 4.64 24.59
C HIS A 5 -4.80 4.80 23.33
N ARG A 6 -5.37 4.55 22.14
CA ARG A 6 -4.69 4.59 20.83
C ARG A 6 -5.34 5.59 19.90
N GLY A 7 -5.94 6.64 20.47
CA GLY A 7 -6.63 7.68 19.73
C GLY A 7 -7.29 8.71 20.63
N LYS A 8 -7.80 9.77 20.01
CA LYS A 8 -8.55 10.85 20.65
C LYS A 8 -10.04 10.67 20.43
N CYS A 9 -10.84 10.75 21.48
CA CYS A 9 -12.29 10.77 21.35
C CYS A 9 -12.75 12.19 21.01
N MET A 10 -13.44 12.36 19.87
CA MET A 10 -14.08 13.61 19.47
C MET A 10 -15.56 13.34 19.14
N SER A 11 -16.48 13.90 19.92
CA SER A 11 -17.93 13.82 19.70
C SER A 11 -18.47 12.39 19.47
N GLY A 12 -17.99 11.42 20.24
CA GLY A 12 -18.41 10.02 20.12
C GLY A 12 -17.74 9.22 18.99
N LYS A 13 -16.80 9.83 18.24
CA LYS A 13 -15.95 9.15 17.27
C LYS A 13 -14.51 9.08 17.78
N CYS A 14 -13.87 7.93 17.61
CA CYS A 14 -12.45 7.78 17.90
C CYS A 14 -11.62 8.17 16.69
N LEU A 15 -10.78 9.19 16.86
CA LEU A 15 -9.71 9.54 15.93
C LEU A 15 -8.47 8.75 16.32
N CYS A 16 -8.15 7.69 15.58
CA CYS A 16 -7.06 6.80 15.89
C CYS A 16 -5.68 7.39 15.60
N ASP A 17 -4.69 7.00 16.40
CA ASP A 17 -3.29 7.31 16.17
C ASP A 17 -2.74 6.59 14.93
N ASP A 18 -1.61 7.09 14.41
CA ASP A 18 -1.01 6.59 13.18
C ASP A 18 -0.78 5.06 13.22
N GLY A 19 -1.39 4.38 12.24
CA GLY A 19 -1.36 2.93 12.12
C GLY A 19 -2.47 2.17 12.84
N TYR A 20 -3.43 2.86 13.46
CA TYR A 20 -4.63 2.25 14.04
C TYR A 20 -5.90 2.74 13.34
N SER A 21 -6.92 1.90 13.33
CA SER A 21 -8.23 2.20 12.77
C SER A 21 -9.32 1.40 13.50
N GLY A 22 -10.58 1.61 13.14
CA GLY A 22 -11.73 0.95 13.76
C GLY A 22 -12.53 1.94 14.60
N ALA A 23 -13.71 1.51 15.05
CA ALA A 23 -14.63 2.38 15.78
C ALA A 23 -14.05 2.79 17.16
N SER A 24 -13.21 1.94 17.73
CA SER A 24 -12.51 2.17 19.00
C SER A 24 -10.98 2.05 18.88
N CYS A 25 -10.43 2.14 17.67
CA CYS A 25 -9.00 1.96 17.38
C CYS A 25 -8.46 0.55 17.69
N GLU A 26 -9.33 -0.46 17.56
CA GLU A 26 -8.99 -1.87 17.79
C GLU A 26 -8.23 -2.53 16.63
N ILE A 27 -8.27 -1.94 15.44
CA ILE A 27 -7.66 -2.50 14.23
C ILE A 27 -6.25 -1.91 14.06
N MET A 28 -5.25 -2.77 13.96
CA MET A 28 -3.87 -2.37 13.69
C MET A 28 -3.54 -2.59 12.22
N CYS A 29 -3.09 -1.53 11.53
CA CYS A 29 -2.60 -1.66 10.15
C CYS A 29 -1.20 -2.25 10.11
N PRO A 30 -0.89 -2.99 9.04
CA PRO A 30 0.43 -3.58 8.87
C PRO A 30 1.45 -2.43 8.69
N LYS A 31 2.56 -2.54 9.43
CA LYS A 31 3.63 -1.53 9.60
C LYS A 31 3.18 -0.08 9.76
N LYS A 32 1.98 0.17 10.30
CA LYS A 32 1.41 1.53 10.38
C LYS A 32 1.42 2.28 9.03
N CYS A 33 1.20 1.55 7.94
CA CYS A 33 1.31 2.11 6.59
C CYS A 33 2.67 2.81 6.33
N SER A 34 3.74 2.34 6.98
CA SER A 34 5.11 2.89 6.95
C SER A 34 5.20 4.40 7.25
N GLY A 35 4.18 5.01 7.87
CA GLY A 35 4.05 6.47 8.01
C GLY A 35 3.87 7.21 6.68
N LYS A 36 3.53 6.48 5.61
CA LYS A 36 3.37 6.97 4.24
C LYS A 36 1.94 6.83 3.72
N GLY A 37 1.00 6.54 4.61
CA GLY A 37 -0.42 6.36 4.30
C GLY A 37 -1.29 6.56 5.53
N ILE A 38 -2.60 6.45 5.33
CA ILE A 38 -3.61 6.51 6.38
C ILE A 38 -4.22 5.13 6.52
N CYS A 39 -4.32 4.62 7.75
CA CYS A 39 -4.99 3.35 8.03
C CYS A 39 -6.51 3.56 7.99
N ASP A 40 -7.21 2.82 7.13
CA ASP A 40 -8.67 2.86 6.99
C ASP A 40 -9.22 1.43 7.08
N SER A 41 -9.86 1.11 8.19
CA SER A 41 -10.41 -0.23 8.52
C SER A 41 -9.43 -1.39 8.32
N GLY A 42 -8.14 -1.19 8.64
CA GLY A 42 -7.10 -2.21 8.46
C GLY A 42 -6.46 -2.23 7.07
N VAL A 43 -6.93 -1.37 6.16
CA VAL A 43 -6.36 -1.18 4.83
C VAL A 43 -5.58 0.13 4.78
N CYS A 44 -4.32 0.07 4.33
CA CYS A 44 -3.51 1.27 4.19
C CYS A 44 -3.86 2.04 2.91
N LYS A 45 -4.39 3.25 3.07
CA LYS A 45 -4.55 4.24 1.99
C LYS A 45 -3.27 5.04 1.84
N CYS A 46 -2.45 4.65 0.87
CA CYS A 46 -1.14 5.27 0.64
C CYS A 46 -1.23 6.69 0.10
N ARG A 47 -0.29 7.54 0.54
CA ARG A 47 -0.11 8.87 -0.04
C ARG A 47 0.34 8.76 -1.51
N PRO A 48 0.08 9.79 -2.33
CA PRO A 48 0.57 9.82 -3.71
C PRO A 48 2.08 9.56 -3.76
N GLY A 49 2.51 8.65 -4.63
CA GLY A 49 3.91 8.23 -4.72
C GLY A 49 4.29 7.02 -3.86
N PHE A 50 3.36 6.46 -3.06
CA PHE A 50 3.55 5.23 -2.30
C PHE A 50 2.46 4.19 -2.60
N GLY A 51 2.79 2.92 -2.41
CA GLY A 51 1.95 1.77 -2.74
C GLY A 51 2.35 0.52 -1.95
N GLY A 52 1.64 -0.58 -2.20
CA GLY A 52 1.75 -1.81 -1.42
C GLY A 52 0.85 -1.82 -0.17
N LEU A 53 0.71 -3.00 0.45
CA LEU A 53 -0.17 -3.25 1.61
C LEU A 53 0.15 -2.35 2.82
N ASP A 54 1.42 -1.95 2.95
CA ASP A 54 1.94 -1.12 4.04
C ASP A 54 2.38 0.27 3.55
N CYS A 55 2.10 0.67 2.32
CA CYS A 55 2.65 1.90 1.72
C CYS A 55 4.19 2.02 1.78
N ASN A 56 4.88 0.89 1.96
CA ASN A 56 6.32 0.84 2.02
C ASN A 56 6.98 0.88 0.63
N SER A 57 6.25 0.47 -0.41
CA SER A 57 6.73 0.59 -1.78
C SER A 57 6.56 2.02 -2.24
N THR A 58 7.60 2.58 -2.83
CA THR A 58 7.51 3.80 -3.63
C THR A 58 6.84 3.44 -4.95
N ARG A 59 5.87 4.24 -5.42
CA ARG A 59 5.30 4.19 -6.79
C ARG A 59 6.33 4.61 -7.84
N GLN A 60 7.60 4.33 -7.61
CA GLN A 60 8.59 4.39 -8.68
C GLN A 60 8.18 3.38 -9.74
N CYS A 61 7.79 2.17 -9.37
CA CYS A 61 7.42 1.15 -10.33
C CYS A 61 5.93 0.85 -10.36
N PRO A 62 5.33 0.69 -11.55
CA PRO A 62 3.92 0.39 -11.72
C PRO A 62 3.57 -1.07 -11.35
N GLY A 63 2.29 -1.31 -11.06
CA GLY A 63 1.75 -2.65 -10.72
C GLY A 63 1.55 -2.92 -9.23
N HIS A 64 1.96 -2.01 -8.34
CA HIS A 64 1.85 -2.13 -6.88
C HIS A 64 0.41 -2.17 -6.34
N ASP A 65 -0.60 -1.70 -7.08
CA ASP A 65 -2.01 -1.73 -6.65
C ASP A 65 -2.74 -3.04 -7.06
N LYS A 66 -2.08 -3.95 -7.81
CA LYS A 66 -2.65 -5.23 -8.27
C LYS A 66 -2.33 -6.37 -7.29
N PRO A 67 -3.12 -7.45 -7.24
CA PRO A 67 -2.88 -8.58 -6.34
C PRO A 67 -1.52 -9.27 -6.54
N ARG A 68 -0.86 -9.05 -7.69
CA ARG A 68 0.44 -9.65 -8.02
C ARG A 68 1.66 -8.79 -7.61
N GLY A 69 1.46 -7.60 -7.04
CA GLY A 69 2.55 -6.74 -6.58
C GLY A 69 3.31 -5.99 -7.69
N GLU A 70 4.41 -5.35 -7.32
CA GLU A 70 5.29 -4.54 -8.19
C GLU A 70 5.64 -5.28 -9.50
N CYS A 71 5.50 -4.63 -10.66
CA CYS A 71 5.75 -5.23 -11.97
C CYS A 71 4.96 -6.54 -12.22
N SER A 72 3.76 -6.65 -11.63
CA SER A 72 2.88 -7.83 -11.70
C SER A 72 3.53 -9.15 -11.25
N GLY A 73 4.65 -9.09 -10.53
CA GLY A 73 5.47 -10.25 -10.18
C GLY A 73 6.10 -10.95 -11.39
N LYS A 74 6.15 -10.26 -12.54
CA LYS A 74 6.63 -10.77 -13.85
C LYS A 74 7.79 -9.94 -14.40
N GLY A 75 8.45 -9.20 -13.53
CA GLY A 75 9.54 -8.32 -13.90
C GLY A 75 10.20 -7.71 -12.67
N VAL A 76 11.36 -7.10 -12.91
CA VAL A 76 12.14 -6.43 -11.87
C VAL A 76 11.91 -4.93 -11.98
N CYS A 77 11.53 -4.32 -10.86
CA CYS A 77 11.41 -2.88 -10.75
C CYS A 77 12.79 -2.21 -10.69
N PHE A 78 13.08 -1.33 -11.65
CA PHE A 78 14.28 -0.51 -11.62
C PHE A 78 14.00 0.82 -10.91
N ARG A 79 14.25 0.86 -9.59
CA ARG A 79 13.90 2.00 -8.71
C ARG A 79 14.58 3.33 -9.09
N ALA A 80 15.71 3.28 -9.79
CA ALA A 80 16.39 4.47 -10.28
C ALA A 80 15.59 5.20 -11.36
N THR A 81 14.82 4.49 -12.17
CA THR A 81 14.07 5.04 -13.32
C THR A 81 12.55 4.87 -13.19
N GLY A 82 12.10 4.03 -12.27
CA GLY A 82 10.70 3.68 -12.11
C GLY A 82 10.12 2.79 -13.21
N LYS A 83 10.98 2.13 -13.99
CA LYS A 83 10.55 1.22 -15.06
C LYS A 83 10.62 -0.24 -14.62
N CYS A 84 9.62 -1.01 -15.01
CA CYS A 84 9.67 -2.46 -14.88
C CYS A 84 10.42 -3.07 -16.07
N PHE A 85 11.38 -3.93 -15.78
CA PHE A 85 12.03 -4.77 -16.77
C PHE A 85 11.34 -6.14 -16.76
N CYS A 86 10.62 -6.47 -17.83
CA CYS A 86 9.75 -7.64 -17.88
C CYS A 86 10.50 -8.92 -18.25
N GLU A 87 10.04 -10.06 -17.72
CA GLU A 87 10.49 -11.38 -18.14
C GLU A 87 10.07 -11.68 -19.58
N PRO A 88 10.78 -12.57 -20.30
CA PRO A 88 10.42 -12.96 -21.67
C PRO A 88 8.98 -13.46 -21.75
N GLY A 89 8.20 -12.93 -22.69
CA GLY A 89 6.76 -13.22 -22.82
C GLY A 89 5.85 -12.29 -22.02
N PHE A 90 6.38 -11.32 -21.28
CA PHE A 90 5.61 -10.28 -20.60
C PHE A 90 5.99 -8.90 -21.13
N THR A 91 4.99 -8.01 -21.23
CA THR A 91 5.16 -6.64 -21.72
C THR A 91 4.24 -5.66 -20.99
N GLY A 92 4.36 -4.39 -21.34
CA GLY A 92 3.64 -3.27 -20.73
C GLY A 92 4.36 -2.66 -19.53
N ALA A 93 3.87 -1.50 -19.08
CA ALA A 93 4.52 -0.70 -18.04
C ALA A 93 4.76 -1.49 -16.73
N SER A 94 3.82 -2.37 -16.36
CA SER A 94 3.90 -3.22 -15.17
C SER A 94 4.08 -4.71 -15.49
N CYS A 95 4.52 -5.09 -16.69
CA CYS A 95 4.66 -6.49 -17.10
C CYS A 95 3.35 -7.31 -16.94
N ALA A 96 2.21 -6.64 -17.05
CA ALA A 96 0.89 -7.25 -16.85
C ALA A 96 0.35 -7.92 -18.12
N GLN A 97 0.90 -7.58 -19.28
CA GLN A 97 0.44 -8.11 -20.57
C GLN A 97 1.28 -9.31 -20.92
N GLU A 98 0.64 -10.46 -21.09
CA GLU A 98 1.26 -11.69 -21.58
C GLU A 98 1.28 -11.65 -23.11
N HIS A 99 2.48 -11.60 -23.68
CA HIS A 99 2.71 -11.74 -25.11
C HIS A 99 3.18 -13.18 -25.35
N THR A 100 2.22 -14.08 -25.46
CA THR A 100 2.44 -15.40 -26.08
C THR A 100 2.44 -15.19 -27.58
N CYS A 101 3.58 -15.50 -28.20
CA CYS A 101 3.63 -15.75 -29.65
C CYS A 101 2.89 -17.05 -29.95
#